data_AF-A0A8T3ZHZ9-F1
#
_entry.id   AF-A0A8T3ZHZ9-F1
#
_cell.length_a   1.000
_cell.length_b   1.000
_cell.length_c   1.000
_cell.angle_alpha   90.00
_cell.angle_beta   90.00
_cell.angle_gamma   90.00
#
_symmetry.space_group_name_H-M   'P 1'
#
loop_
_entity.id
_entity.type
_entity.pdbx_description
1 polymer ?
#
loop_
_entity_poly.entity_id
_entity_poly.type
_entity_poly.pdbx_seq_one_letter_code
_entity_poly.pdbx_strand_id
1 'polypeptide(L)'
;HKSEKTKRGPGSLGGWISQAHFMYRVAHAGQMGYHNRTEWNKWIVKISDKPEEINPKGGFIHYGNVKNEYILVKGSVQGPAKRLIRFNIPKRPDKLVPKDAPSIVYTSLEAKQ
;
A
#
# COMPACT_ATOMS: atom_id res chain seq x y z
N HIS A 1 33.74 -1.31 -5.74
CA HIS A 1 33.63 -2.11 -6.99
C HIS A 1 34.26 -3.51 -6.87
N LYS A 2 35.40 -3.65 -6.18
CA LYS A 2 36.07 -4.93 -5.94
C LYS A 2 35.61 -5.54 -4.61
N SER A 3 34.95 -6.70 -4.66
CA SER A 3 34.77 -7.62 -3.53
C SER A 3 35.05 -9.01 -4.07
N GLU A 4 35.64 -9.89 -3.28
CA GLU A 4 36.03 -11.23 -3.75
C GLU A 4 34.82 -12.13 -4.03
N LYS A 5 33.80 -12.12 -3.14
CA LYS A 5 32.66 -13.07 -3.21
C LYS A 5 31.29 -12.41 -3.25
N THR A 6 30.98 -11.52 -2.31
CA THR A 6 29.63 -10.99 -2.15
C THR A 6 29.61 -9.47 -2.24
N LYS A 7 28.84 -8.93 -3.21
CA LYS A 7 28.60 -7.48 -3.37
C LYS A 7 27.31 -6.98 -2.72
N ARG A 8 26.27 -7.83 -2.65
CA ARG A 8 24.92 -7.51 -2.14
C ARG A 8 24.52 -8.47 -1.03
N GLY A 9 25.30 -8.50 0.04
CA GLY A 9 25.04 -9.32 1.22
C GLY A 9 25.42 -8.59 2.49
N PRO A 10 24.98 -9.09 3.65
CA PRO A 10 25.38 -8.52 4.94
C PRO A 10 26.90 -8.67 5.12
N GLY A 11 27.51 -7.69 5.78
CA GLY A 11 28.93 -7.70 6.12
C GLY A 11 29.19 -8.55 7.37
N SER A 12 29.57 -7.92 8.48
CA SER A 12 29.70 -8.63 9.75
C SER A 12 28.33 -9.09 10.28
N LEU A 13 28.25 -10.35 10.73
CA LEU A 13 27.04 -10.99 11.25
C LEU A 13 26.90 -10.85 12.79
N GLY A 14 27.81 -10.13 13.44
CA GLY A 14 27.80 -9.91 14.89
C GLY A 14 29.19 -9.71 15.47
N GLY A 15 29.25 -9.32 16.75
CA GLY A 15 30.49 -9.31 17.52
C GLY A 15 30.83 -10.71 18.04
N TRP A 16 32.11 -11.00 18.24
CA TRP A 16 32.57 -12.31 18.73
C TRP A 16 31.89 -12.70 20.05
N ILE A 17 32.10 -11.93 21.12
CA ILE A 17 31.73 -12.35 22.50
C ILE A 17 30.39 -11.76 22.97
N SER A 18 29.91 -10.67 22.36
CA SER A 18 28.68 -10.01 22.85
C SER A 18 27.40 -10.82 22.61
N GLN A 19 27.37 -11.69 21.61
CA GLN A 19 26.21 -12.54 21.32
C GLN A 19 26.55 -14.02 21.10
N ALA A 20 27.76 -14.39 20.68
CA ALA A 20 28.18 -15.78 20.44
C ALA A 20 27.28 -16.63 19.49
N HIS A 21 26.24 -16.02 18.90
CA HIS A 21 25.34 -16.60 17.90
C HIS A 21 24.90 -15.51 16.90
N PHE A 22 24.34 -15.93 15.77
CA PHE A 22 23.79 -15.01 14.77
C PHE A 22 22.52 -14.34 15.29
N MET A 23 22.51 -13.02 15.33
CA MET A 23 21.35 -12.26 15.81
C MET A 23 20.24 -12.26 14.75
N TYR A 24 19.00 -12.54 15.17
CA TYR A 24 17.81 -12.44 14.31
C TYR A 24 17.58 -11.04 13.71
N ARG A 25 18.23 -10.00 14.27
CA ARG A 25 18.15 -8.62 13.80
C ARG A 25 19.02 -8.34 12.58
N VAL A 26 19.99 -9.21 12.28
CA VAL A 26 20.86 -9.05 11.11
C VAL A 26 20.03 -9.28 9.85
N ALA A 27 20.26 -8.44 8.83
CA ALA A 27 19.54 -8.55 7.57
C ALA A 27 19.98 -9.80 6.80
N HIS A 28 19.03 -10.70 6.55
CA HIS A 28 19.24 -11.90 5.74
C HIS A 28 18.31 -11.89 4.53
N ALA A 29 18.71 -12.60 3.47
CA ALA A 29 17.82 -12.87 2.35
C ALA A 29 16.64 -13.72 2.83
N GLY A 30 15.45 -13.41 2.35
CA GLY A 30 14.22 -14.07 2.76
C GLY A 30 13.03 -13.56 1.97
N GLN A 31 11.83 -13.92 2.40
CA GLN A 31 10.60 -13.51 1.74
C GLN A 31 10.43 -11.98 1.83
N MET A 32 10.28 -11.34 0.67
CA MET A 32 9.94 -9.93 0.55
C MET A 32 8.64 -9.78 -0.25
N GLY A 33 7.68 -9.07 0.32
CA GLY A 33 6.33 -8.92 -0.25
C GLY A 33 5.33 -9.98 0.23
N TYR A 34 4.07 -9.83 -0.18
CA TYR A 34 2.93 -10.67 0.24
C TYR A 34 2.64 -10.73 1.76
N HIS A 35 3.28 -9.88 2.56
CA HIS A 35 2.99 -9.74 3.99
C HIS A 35 1.61 -9.13 4.25
N ASN A 36 0.93 -9.52 5.31
CA ASN A 36 -0.27 -8.83 5.77
C ASN A 36 0.13 -7.56 6.54
N ARG A 37 -0.39 -6.40 6.14
CA ARG A 37 -0.21 -5.13 6.85
C ARG A 37 -1.57 -4.50 7.13
N THR A 38 -1.58 -3.56 8.05
CA THR A 38 -2.77 -2.77 8.36
C THR A 38 -2.37 -1.31 8.30
N GLU A 39 -2.97 -0.59 7.38
CA GLU A 39 -2.79 0.86 7.25
C GLU A 39 -3.94 1.55 7.96
N TRP A 40 -3.61 2.47 8.87
CA TRP A 40 -4.58 3.17 9.72
C TRP A 40 -4.91 4.54 9.15
N ASN A 41 -6.08 5.07 9.55
CA ASN A 41 -6.48 6.46 9.34
C ASN A 41 -6.45 6.91 7.87
N LYS A 42 -6.86 6.01 6.97
CA LYS A 42 -7.08 6.34 5.57
C LYS A 42 -8.41 7.04 5.42
N TRP A 43 -8.39 8.14 4.68
CA TRP A 43 -9.57 8.96 4.48
C TRP A 43 -10.36 8.48 3.28
N ILE A 44 -11.67 8.32 3.47
CA ILE A 44 -12.60 8.00 2.39
C ILE A 44 -13.02 9.32 1.76
N VAL A 45 -12.73 9.45 0.47
CA VAL A 45 -12.98 10.66 -0.32
C VAL A 45 -14.38 10.64 -0.90
N LYS A 46 -14.80 9.50 -1.45
CA LYS A 46 -16.10 9.33 -2.11
C LYS A 46 -16.61 7.92 -1.92
N ILE A 47 -17.91 7.80 -1.73
CA ILE A 47 -18.66 6.55 -1.88
C ILE A 47 -19.73 6.85 -2.92
N SER A 48 -19.83 6.03 -3.96
CA SER A 48 -20.79 6.25 -5.04
C SER A 48 -21.13 4.93 -5.73
N ASP A 49 -22.35 4.88 -6.24
CA ASP A 49 -22.95 3.81 -7.03
C ASP A 49 -22.86 4.06 -8.54
N LYS A 50 -22.36 5.23 -8.97
CA LYS A 50 -22.30 5.65 -10.38
C LYS A 50 -20.92 5.38 -11.00
N PRO A 51 -20.71 4.24 -11.70
CA PRO A 51 -19.41 3.86 -12.26
C PRO A 51 -18.93 4.79 -13.40
N GLU A 52 -19.83 5.55 -14.01
CA GLU A 52 -19.51 6.47 -15.11
C GLU A 52 -18.60 7.62 -14.67
N GLU A 53 -18.67 8.02 -13.40
CA GLU A 53 -17.93 9.17 -12.86
C GLU A 53 -16.44 8.88 -12.60
N ILE A 54 -16.02 7.61 -12.66
CA ILE A 54 -14.68 7.19 -12.24
C ILE A 54 -13.89 6.43 -13.30
N ASN A 55 -14.56 5.76 -14.24
CA ASN A 55 -13.88 4.93 -15.22
C ASN A 55 -13.15 5.79 -16.26
N PRO A 56 -11.81 5.74 -16.35
CA PRO A 56 -11.09 6.46 -17.40
C PRO A 56 -11.37 5.83 -18.77
N LYS A 57 -11.09 6.58 -19.85
CA LYS A 57 -11.17 6.04 -21.22
C LYS A 57 -10.19 4.86 -21.36
N GLY A 58 -10.71 3.66 -21.59
CA GLY A 58 -9.93 2.41 -21.64
C GLY A 58 -9.88 1.60 -20.34
N GLY A 59 -10.45 2.10 -19.24
CA GLY A 59 -10.55 1.39 -17.96
C GLY A 59 -9.25 1.37 -17.15
N PHE A 60 -9.28 0.70 -16.00
CA PHE A 60 -8.11 0.60 -15.10
C PHE A 60 -7.14 -0.49 -15.57
N ILE A 61 -5.84 -0.16 -15.57
CA ILE A 61 -4.77 -1.09 -15.94
C ILE A 61 -4.82 -2.34 -15.05
N HIS A 62 -4.80 -3.52 -15.69
CA HIS A 62 -4.91 -4.83 -15.04
C HIS A 62 -6.22 -5.09 -14.27
N TYR A 63 -7.23 -4.22 -14.35
CA TYR A 63 -8.54 -4.42 -13.72
C TYR A 63 -9.69 -4.38 -14.73
N GLY A 64 -9.76 -3.36 -15.58
CA GLY A 64 -10.88 -3.06 -16.47
C GLY A 64 -11.80 -1.99 -15.88
N ASN A 65 -13.08 -2.01 -16.29
CA ASN A 65 -14.07 -1.04 -15.83
C ASN A 65 -14.71 -1.48 -14.51
N VAL A 66 -14.88 -0.53 -13.60
CA VAL A 66 -15.67 -0.69 -12.37
C VAL A 66 -17.15 -0.65 -12.74
N LYS A 67 -17.94 -1.62 -12.28
CA LYS A 67 -19.38 -1.73 -12.60
C LYS A 67 -20.29 -1.58 -11.38
N ASN A 68 -19.75 -1.75 -10.18
CA ASN A 68 -20.49 -1.77 -8.93
C ASN A 68 -20.17 -0.51 -8.11
N GLU A 69 -20.79 -0.41 -6.94
CA GLU A 69 -20.45 0.58 -5.91
C GLU A 69 -18.94 0.58 -5.64
N TYR A 70 -18.38 1.78 -5.52
CA TYR A 70 -16.96 1.97 -5.32
C TYR A 70 -16.68 3.00 -4.24
N ILE A 71 -15.47 2.89 -3.70
CA ILE A 71 -14.96 3.77 -2.67
C ILE A 71 -13.65 4.37 -3.18
N LEU A 72 -13.54 5.69 -3.12
CA LEU A 72 -12.28 6.40 -3.34
C LEU A 72 -11.58 6.61 -2.00
N VAL A 73 -10.36 6.09 -1.89
CA VAL A 73 -9.53 6.21 -0.69
C VAL A 73 -8.36 7.13 -0.98
N LYS A 74 -8.03 8.01 -0.03
CA LYS A 74 -6.89 8.91 -0.13
C LYS A 74 -5.57 8.13 -0.08
N GLY A 75 -4.74 8.31 -1.11
CA GLY A 75 -3.38 7.79 -1.18
C GLY A 75 -3.30 6.34 -1.66
N SER A 76 -2.21 5.65 -1.30
CA SER A 76 -2.01 4.24 -1.66
C SER A 76 -2.80 3.29 -0.74
N VAL A 77 -3.06 2.10 -1.27
CA VAL A 77 -3.61 0.96 -0.51
C VAL A 77 -2.69 -0.23 -0.71
N GLN A 78 -2.60 -1.07 0.32
CA GLN A 78 -1.74 -2.24 0.30
C GLN A 78 -2.19 -3.27 -0.75
N GLY A 79 -1.25 -3.65 -1.62
CA GLY A 79 -1.40 -4.77 -2.55
C GLY A 79 -1.61 -4.33 -4.00
N PRO A 80 -1.50 -5.27 -4.95
CA PRO A 80 -1.73 -5.00 -6.36
C PRO A 80 -3.24 -4.88 -6.68
N ALA A 81 -3.53 -4.40 -7.89
CA ALA A 81 -4.90 -4.42 -8.44
C ALA A 81 -5.50 -5.84 -8.37
N LYS A 82 -6.83 -5.93 -8.19
CA LYS A 82 -7.61 -7.17 -7.98
C LYS A 82 -7.42 -7.88 -6.63
N ARG A 83 -6.48 -7.48 -5.78
CA ARG A 83 -6.34 -8.07 -4.44
C ARG A 83 -7.53 -7.64 -3.56
N LEU A 84 -8.13 -8.59 -2.86
CA LEU A 84 -9.16 -8.31 -1.87
C LEU A 84 -8.56 -7.49 -0.70
N ILE A 85 -9.25 -6.41 -0.36
CA ILE A 85 -8.93 -5.54 0.77
C ILE A 85 -10.11 -5.55 1.73
N ARG A 86 -9.82 -5.64 3.03
CA ARG A 86 -10.82 -5.56 4.09
C ARG A 86 -10.72 -4.21 4.78
N PHE A 87 -11.80 -3.45 4.77
CA PHE A 87 -11.91 -2.25 5.60
C PHE A 87 -12.34 -2.62 7.02
N ASN A 88 -11.84 -1.88 7.99
CA ASN A 88 -12.26 -1.97 9.39
C ASN A 88 -12.46 -0.56 9.93
N ILE A 89 -13.38 -0.40 10.87
CA ILE A 89 -13.62 0.86 11.56
C ILE A 89 -12.32 1.25 12.30
N PRO A 90 -11.88 2.53 12.23
CA PRO A 90 -10.63 2.95 12.84
C PRO A 90 -10.71 2.82 14.37
N LYS A 91 -9.80 2.02 14.95
CA LYS A 91 -9.71 1.85 16.42
C LYS A 91 -9.18 3.10 17.13
N ARG A 92 -8.38 3.91 16.44
CA ARG A 92 -7.75 5.14 16.95
C ARG A 92 -7.97 6.27 15.94
N PRO A 93 -9.18 6.85 15.87
CA PRO A 93 -9.47 7.91 14.92
C PRO A 93 -8.60 9.13 15.22
N ASP A 94 -8.06 9.73 14.17
CA ASP A 94 -7.33 10.98 14.30
C ASP A 94 -8.31 12.11 14.59
N LYS A 95 -8.05 12.86 15.67
CA LYS A 95 -8.92 13.96 16.14
C LYS A 95 -8.76 15.22 15.28
N LEU A 96 -7.64 15.35 14.57
CA LEU A 96 -7.33 16.51 13.75
C LEU A 96 -8.04 16.49 12.39
N VAL A 97 -8.55 15.32 12.00
CA VAL A 97 -9.15 15.12 10.71
C VAL A 97 -10.61 15.60 10.74
N PRO A 98 -11.03 16.47 9.81
CA PRO A 98 -12.42 16.91 9.72
C PRO A 98 -13.38 15.72 9.63
N LYS A 99 -14.53 15.82 10.29
CA LYS A 99 -15.61 14.82 10.17
C LYS A 99 -16.42 15.00 8.88
N ASP A 100 -16.36 16.20 8.31
CA ASP A 100 -17.10 16.54 7.10
C ASP A 100 -16.49 15.86 5.88
N ALA A 101 -17.35 15.53 4.92
CA ALA A 101 -16.91 14.94 3.67
C ALA A 101 -16.08 15.96 2.86
N PRO A 102 -14.94 15.55 2.28
CA PRO A 102 -14.15 16.45 1.44
C PRO A 102 -14.92 16.80 0.17
N SER A 103 -14.95 18.09 -0.20
CA SER A 103 -15.54 18.53 -1.47
C SER A 103 -14.65 18.11 -2.64
N ILE A 104 -15.20 17.32 -3.57
CA ILE A 104 -14.48 16.86 -4.76
C ILE A 104 -14.83 17.81 -5.91
N VAL A 105 -13.87 18.63 -6.32
CA VAL A 105 -14.05 19.58 -7.43
C VAL A 105 -13.90 18.89 -8.78
N TYR A 106 -12.93 17.98 -8.90
CA TYR A 106 -12.60 17.32 -10.16
C TYR A 106 -12.07 15.90 -9.92
N THR A 107 -12.44 14.97 -10.82
CA THR A 107 -11.91 13.61 -10.87
C THR A 107 -11.29 13.39 -12.25
N SER A 108 -10.01 12.98 -12.28
CA SER A 108 -9.32 12.71 -13.55
C SER A 108 -9.85 11.43 -14.20
N LEU A 109 -10.29 11.55 -15.46
CA LEU A 109 -10.75 10.46 -16.33
C LEU A 109 -9.75 10.16 -17.47
N GLU A 110 -8.54 10.67 -17.34
CA GLU A 110 -7.47 10.45 -18.32
C GLU A 110 -7.02 8.98 -18.30
N ALA A 111 -6.68 8.47 -19.49
CA ALA A 111 -6.10 7.14 -19.62
C ALA A 111 -4.74 7.12 -18.91
N LYS A 112 -4.44 6.03 -18.18
CA LYS A 112 -3.15 5.85 -17.51
C LYS A 112 -2.10 5.16 -18.39
N GLN A 113 -2.46 4.86 -19.64
CA GLN A 113 -1.61 4.27 -20.66
C GLN A 113 -1.34 5.30 -21.74
#